data_AF-A0A0M2VDZ7-F1
#
_entry.id   AF-A0A0M2VDZ7-F1
#
_cell.length_a   1.000
_cell.length_b   1.000
_cell.length_c   1.000
_cell.angle_alpha   90.00
_cell.angle_beta   90.00
_cell.angle_gamma   90.00
#
_symmetry.space_group_name_H-M   'P 1'
#
loop_
_entity.id
_entity.type
_entity.pdbx_description
1 polymer ?
#
loop_
_entity_poly.entity_id
_entity_poly.type
_entity_poly.pdbx_seq_one_letter_code
_entity_poly.pdbx_strand_id
1 'polypeptide(L)'
;MTQQHYFLPGIAALLLAVVFPIYWLYAFSVGAENFIEVYRADLLSLSLSDLAFVLIGVLEVYIYLCLRRSFSERLSSAAAAVLLLIMAILVVLFHATVLVDVALTLMGSSLTAHAIDTIAEVTVVIALGVLFAYGLVGFILSVVLLLNRTGAPSLLKYFAVVLLVGCLLQLTVILSPLNVFVFPVALLLLAFYFLKPPQLLEVV
;
A
#
# COMPACT_ATOMS: atom_id res chain seq x y z
N MET A 1 -7.26 -28.68 -15.34
CA MET A 1 -6.71 -28.53 -13.96
C MET A 1 -6.34 -27.05 -13.76
N THR A 2 -7.23 -26.21 -13.25
CA THR A 2 -7.04 -24.74 -13.18
C THR A 2 -7.61 -24.13 -11.89
N GLN A 3 -7.45 -24.81 -10.76
CA GLN A 3 -8.29 -24.58 -9.56
C GLN A 3 -7.64 -23.79 -8.40
N GLN A 4 -6.42 -23.21 -8.51
CA GLN A 4 -5.81 -22.50 -7.36
C GLN A 4 -5.01 -21.21 -7.69
N HIS A 5 -5.23 -20.56 -8.83
CA HIS A 5 -4.44 -19.36 -9.20
C HIS A 5 -4.63 -18.14 -8.27
N TYR A 6 -5.66 -18.14 -7.41
CA TYR A 6 -6.01 -17.00 -6.57
C TYR A 6 -5.96 -17.29 -5.06
N PHE A 7 -5.49 -18.47 -4.64
CA PHE A 7 -5.37 -18.76 -3.19
C PHE A 7 -4.27 -17.91 -2.53
N LEU A 8 -3.08 -17.89 -3.12
CA LEU A 8 -1.92 -17.15 -2.61
C LEU A 8 -2.15 -15.63 -2.45
N PRO A 9 -2.72 -14.90 -3.42
CA PRO A 9 -3.01 -13.48 -3.22
C PRO A 9 -4.06 -13.24 -2.13
N GLY A 10 -4.98 -14.19 -1.90
CA GLY A 10 -5.91 -14.13 -0.78
C GLY A 10 -5.19 -14.26 0.57
N ILE A 11 -4.26 -15.21 0.70
CA ILE A 11 -3.43 -15.35 1.91
C ILE A 11 -2.53 -14.13 2.12
N ALA A 12 -1.93 -13.59 1.05
CA ALA A 12 -1.12 -12.38 1.13
C ALA A 12 -1.94 -11.18 1.64
N ALA A 13 -3.19 -11.03 1.19
CA ALA A 13 -4.08 -9.99 1.67
C ALA A 13 -4.45 -10.17 3.15
N LEU A 14 -4.69 -11.40 3.61
CA LEU A 14 -4.92 -11.68 5.04
C LEU A 14 -3.69 -11.34 5.90
N LEU A 15 -2.51 -11.77 5.45
CA LEU A 15 -1.26 -11.49 6.15
C LEU A 15 -1.02 -9.98 6.24
N LEU A 16 -1.19 -9.27 5.12
CA LEU A 16 -1.02 -7.82 5.08
C LEU A 16 -2.05 -7.10 5.95
N ALA A 17 -3.29 -7.58 6.02
CA ALA A 17 -4.33 -6.99 6.87
C ALA A 17 -3.99 -7.05 8.38
N VAL A 18 -3.13 -8.00 8.77
CA VAL A 18 -2.64 -8.13 10.16
C VAL A 18 -1.34 -7.35 10.36
N VAL A 19 -0.37 -7.51 9.46
CA VAL A 19 0.97 -6.91 9.62
C VAL A 19 0.92 -5.38 9.48
N PHE A 20 0.14 -4.87 8.52
CA PHE A 20 0.03 -3.44 8.26
C PHE A 20 -0.38 -2.61 9.49
N PRO A 21 -1.50 -2.91 10.18
CA PRO A 21 -1.88 -2.11 11.34
C PRO A 21 -0.90 -2.25 12.49
N ILE A 22 -0.30 -3.41 12.71
CA ILE A 22 0.71 -3.61 13.77
C ILE A 22 1.91 -2.69 13.53
N TYR A 23 2.44 -2.67 12.31
CA TYR A 23 3.58 -1.84 11.94
C TYR A 23 3.28 -0.34 12.13
N TRP A 24 2.17 0.14 11.54
CA TRP A 24 1.87 1.57 11.56
C TRP A 24 1.43 2.08 12.94
N LEU A 25 0.70 1.28 13.73
CA LEU A 25 0.38 1.67 15.12
C LEU A 25 1.64 1.80 15.96
N TYR A 26 2.61 0.90 15.79
CA TYR A 26 3.91 1.03 16.45
C TYR A 26 4.65 2.29 15.98
N ALA A 27 4.78 2.50 14.67
CA ALA A 27 5.45 3.67 14.11
C ALA A 27 4.82 5.00 14.59
N PHE A 28 3.48 5.10 14.62
CA PHE A 28 2.79 6.29 15.12
C PHE A 28 2.96 6.49 16.63
N SER A 29 3.05 5.41 17.41
CA SER A 29 3.30 5.51 18.86
C SER A 29 4.69 6.06 19.17
N VAL A 30 5.69 5.69 18.36
CA VAL A 30 7.08 6.11 18.51
C VAL A 30 7.29 7.55 18.01
N GLY A 31 6.57 7.97 16.95
CA GLY A 31 6.67 9.31 16.37
C GLY A 31 5.95 10.44 17.15
N ALA A 32 5.27 10.13 18.26
CA ALA A 32 4.54 11.13 19.06
C ALA A 32 5.47 12.05 19.88
N GLU A 33 6.71 11.62 20.14
CA GLU A 33 7.75 12.40 20.81
C GLU A 33 8.77 12.87 19.76
N ASN A 34 8.96 14.19 19.58
CA ASN A 34 9.94 14.80 18.65
C ASN A 34 10.20 14.01 17.34
N PHE A 35 9.17 13.91 16.48
CA PHE A 35 9.17 13.13 15.23
C PHE A 35 10.48 13.18 14.43
N ILE A 36 11.07 14.36 14.25
CA ILE A 36 12.31 14.53 13.47
C ILE A 36 13.53 13.87 14.11
N GLU A 37 13.69 13.96 15.43
CA GLU A 37 14.83 13.35 16.12
C GLU A 37 14.70 11.82 16.12
N VAL A 38 13.50 11.32 16.35
CA VAL A 38 13.18 9.89 16.34
C VAL A 38 13.36 9.30 14.93
N TYR A 39 12.81 9.96 13.91
CA TYR A 39 12.95 9.55 12.51
C TYR A 39 14.42 9.57 12.06
N ARG A 40 15.18 10.59 12.47
CA ARG A 40 16.63 10.66 12.19
C ARG A 40 17.41 9.51 12.82
N ALA A 41 17.06 9.13 14.06
CA ALA A 41 17.70 7.99 14.72
C ALA A 41 17.35 6.67 14.02
N ASP A 42 16.11 6.51 13.57
CA ASP A 42 15.63 5.35 12.81
C ASP A 42 16.41 5.19 11.49
N LEU A 43 16.50 6.26 10.69
CA LEU A 43 17.24 6.32 9.41
C LEU A 43 18.72 5.94 9.50
N LEU A 44 19.34 6.07 10.68
CA LEU A 44 20.75 5.74 10.91
C LEU A 44 20.94 4.30 11.39
N SER A 45 19.88 3.51 11.42
CA SER A 45 19.87 2.14 11.88
C SER A 45 19.23 1.21 10.86
N LEU A 46 19.57 -0.08 10.93
CA LEU A 46 18.85 -1.13 10.22
C LEU A 46 18.28 -2.10 11.25
N SER A 47 16.97 -2.23 11.27
CA SER A 47 16.20 -2.89 12.29
C SER A 47 15.22 -3.91 11.71
N LEU A 48 14.50 -4.62 12.58
CA LEU A 48 13.38 -5.46 12.16
C LEU A 48 12.20 -4.64 11.63
N SER A 49 12.12 -3.35 11.97
CA SER A 49 11.11 -2.43 11.43
C SER A 49 11.29 -2.27 9.93
N ASP A 50 12.52 -2.09 9.46
CA ASP A 50 12.86 -1.97 8.03
C ASP A 50 12.49 -3.21 7.22
N LEU A 51 12.74 -4.38 7.80
CA LEU A 51 12.33 -5.65 7.19
C LEU A 51 10.80 -5.77 7.10
N ALA A 52 10.08 -5.38 8.16
CA ALA A 52 8.63 -5.38 8.17
C ALA A 52 8.06 -4.38 7.15
N PHE A 53 8.67 -3.20 7.02
CA PHE A 53 8.34 -2.19 6.02
C PHE A 53 8.48 -2.77 4.59
N VAL A 54 9.62 -3.38 4.26
CA VAL A 54 9.83 -4.03 2.96
C VAL A 54 8.82 -5.16 2.73
N LEU A 55 8.55 -5.99 3.75
CA LEU A 55 7.59 -7.08 3.64
C LEU A 55 6.17 -6.57 3.31
N ILE A 56 5.73 -5.50 3.97
CA ILE A 56 4.45 -4.82 3.69
C ILE A 56 4.40 -4.42 2.21
N GLY A 57 5.43 -3.73 1.72
CA GLY A 57 5.51 -3.30 0.33
C GLY A 57 5.47 -4.45 -0.67
N VAL A 58 6.22 -5.53 -0.41
CA VAL A 58 6.23 -6.71 -1.28
C VAL A 58 4.86 -7.38 -1.32
N LEU A 59 4.19 -7.54 -0.18
CA LEU A 59 2.84 -8.12 -0.11
C LEU A 59 1.84 -7.26 -0.89
N GLU A 60 1.88 -5.94 -0.70
CA GLU A 60 0.97 -5.02 -1.37
C GLU A 60 1.18 -5.02 -2.90
N VAL A 61 2.43 -4.96 -3.36
CA VAL A 61 2.77 -5.07 -4.78
C VAL A 61 2.26 -6.38 -5.37
N TYR A 62 2.50 -7.50 -4.69
CA TYR A 62 2.05 -8.82 -5.14
C TYR A 62 0.52 -8.85 -5.32
N ILE A 63 -0.22 -8.33 -4.33
CA ILE A 63 -1.67 -8.23 -4.37
C ILE A 63 -2.12 -7.40 -5.58
N TYR A 64 -1.53 -6.22 -5.82
CA TYR A 64 -1.91 -5.37 -6.95
C TYR A 64 -1.61 -5.98 -8.31
N LEU A 65 -0.48 -6.68 -8.47
CA LEU A 65 -0.16 -7.39 -9.71
C LEU A 65 -1.16 -8.54 -9.98
N CYS A 66 -1.58 -9.27 -8.93
CA CYS A 66 -2.61 -10.29 -9.04
C CYS A 66 -3.99 -9.71 -9.36
N LEU A 67 -4.37 -8.59 -8.72
CA LEU A 67 -5.61 -7.86 -9.02
C LEU A 67 -5.61 -7.33 -10.44
N ARG A 68 -4.49 -6.76 -10.90
CA ARG A 68 -4.32 -6.26 -12.26
C ARG A 68 -4.60 -7.35 -13.28
N ARG A 69 -4.00 -8.53 -13.07
CA ARG A 69 -4.22 -9.70 -13.92
C ARG A 69 -5.70 -10.09 -13.91
N SER A 70 -6.32 -10.17 -12.73
CA SER A 70 -7.74 -10.49 -12.58
C SER A 70 -8.64 -9.48 -13.33
N PHE A 71 -8.36 -8.18 -13.23
CA PHE A 71 -9.18 -7.14 -13.89
C PHE A 71 -8.99 -7.13 -15.41
N SER A 72 -7.80 -7.45 -15.88
CA SER A 72 -7.53 -7.59 -17.31
C SER A 72 -8.20 -8.84 -17.89
N GLU A 73 -8.17 -9.97 -17.18
CA GLU A 73 -8.67 -11.26 -17.69
C GLU A 73 -10.17 -11.44 -17.46
N ARG A 74 -10.72 -11.00 -16.32
CA ARG A 74 -12.12 -11.26 -15.92
C ARG A 74 -13.07 -10.09 -16.15
N LEU A 75 -12.59 -8.86 -15.96
CA LEU A 75 -13.41 -7.65 -16.09
C LEU A 75 -13.17 -6.89 -17.40
N SER A 76 -12.19 -7.33 -18.19
CA SER A 76 -11.76 -6.68 -19.44
C SER A 76 -11.53 -5.16 -19.28
N SER A 77 -11.07 -4.73 -18.09
CA SER A 77 -10.88 -3.31 -17.78
C SER A 77 -9.41 -2.91 -17.86
N ALA A 78 -9.00 -2.45 -19.05
CA ALA A 78 -7.63 -1.97 -19.27
C ALA A 78 -7.28 -0.79 -18.35
N ALA A 79 -8.21 0.14 -18.13
CA ALA A 79 -7.99 1.31 -17.28
C ALA A 79 -7.68 0.90 -15.83
N ALA A 80 -8.50 0.02 -15.24
CA ALA A 80 -8.28 -0.43 -13.86
C ALA A 80 -6.98 -1.25 -13.73
N ALA A 81 -6.64 -2.05 -14.75
CA ALA A 81 -5.39 -2.79 -14.79
C ALA A 81 -4.15 -1.88 -14.85
N VAL A 82 -4.20 -0.77 -15.61
CA VAL A 82 -3.11 0.22 -15.64
C VAL A 82 -3.00 0.95 -14.31
N LEU A 83 -4.12 1.38 -13.72
CA LEU A 83 -4.11 2.08 -12.42
C LEU A 83 -3.51 1.21 -11.32
N LEU A 84 -3.84 -0.09 -11.28
CA LEU A 84 -3.23 -1.04 -10.34
C LEU A 84 -1.72 -1.21 -10.56
N LEU A 85 -1.25 -1.17 -11.80
CA LEU A 85 0.19 -1.20 -12.09
C LEU A 85 0.87 0.06 -11.56
N ILE A 86 0.28 1.23 -11.77
CA ILE A 86 0.80 2.50 -11.25
C ILE A 86 0.82 2.47 -9.72
N MET A 87 -0.23 1.99 -9.06
CA MET A 87 -0.24 1.82 -7.61
C MET A 87 0.89 0.90 -7.14
N ALA A 88 1.10 -0.24 -7.81
CA ALA A 88 2.21 -1.15 -7.48
C ALA A 88 3.58 -0.45 -7.61
N ILE A 89 3.80 0.35 -8.66
CA ILE A 89 5.03 1.13 -8.83
C ILE A 89 5.20 2.15 -7.71
N LEU A 90 4.14 2.87 -7.34
CA LEU A 90 4.19 3.85 -6.26
C LEU A 90 4.49 3.20 -4.90
N VAL A 91 3.93 2.01 -4.64
CA VAL A 91 4.27 1.21 -3.44
C VAL A 91 5.75 0.82 -3.45
N VAL A 92 6.30 0.40 -4.59
CA VAL A 92 7.74 0.11 -4.71
C VAL A 92 8.56 1.37 -4.41
N LEU A 93 8.20 2.51 -4.99
CA LEU A 93 8.91 3.78 -4.78
C LEU A 93 8.88 4.22 -3.32
N PHE A 94 7.74 4.06 -2.66
CA PHE A 94 7.60 4.38 -1.24
C PHE A 94 8.43 3.43 -0.37
N HIS A 95 8.36 2.12 -0.60
CA HIS A 95 9.13 1.17 0.22
C HIS A 95 10.63 1.16 -0.11
N ALA A 96 11.03 1.65 -1.29
CA ALA A 96 12.42 1.86 -1.65
C ALA A 96 13.09 2.98 -0.84
N THR A 97 12.35 3.77 -0.04
CA THR A 97 12.97 4.73 0.89
C THR A 97 13.88 4.04 1.89
N VAL A 98 13.66 2.76 2.22
CA VAL A 98 14.57 1.95 3.06
C VAL A 98 16.01 1.88 2.53
N LEU A 99 16.20 2.15 1.23
CA LEU A 99 17.53 2.23 0.64
C LEU A 99 18.32 3.45 1.15
N VAL A 100 17.62 4.48 1.65
CA VAL A 100 18.22 5.62 2.34
C VAL A 100 18.82 5.16 3.66
N ASP A 101 18.09 4.36 4.44
CA ASP A 101 18.54 3.77 5.71
C ASP A 101 19.78 2.91 5.49
N VAL A 102 19.76 2.07 4.46
CA VAL A 102 20.92 1.25 4.05
C VAL A 102 22.10 2.15 3.66
N ALA A 103 21.88 3.17 2.83
CA ALA A 103 22.94 4.07 2.39
C ALA A 103 23.54 4.87 3.55
N LEU A 104 22.71 5.41 4.44
CA LEU A 104 23.12 6.17 5.62
C LEU A 104 23.81 5.28 6.66
N THR A 105 23.39 4.03 6.83
CA THR A 105 24.08 3.08 7.71
C THR A 105 25.49 2.76 7.18
N LEU A 106 25.65 2.61 5.86
CA LEU A 106 26.93 2.26 5.25
C LEU A 106 27.88 3.45 5.08
N MET A 107 27.35 4.65 4.81
CA MET A 107 28.12 5.82 4.40
C MET A 107 27.97 7.02 5.34
N GLY A 108 27.05 6.98 6.29
CA GLY A 108 26.68 8.13 7.13
C GLY A 108 27.82 8.68 7.98
N SER A 109 28.78 7.84 8.41
CA SER A 109 29.96 8.30 9.14
C SER A 109 30.89 9.21 8.33
N SER A 110 30.76 9.21 7.00
CA SER A 110 31.51 10.09 6.09
C SER A 110 30.77 11.37 5.73
N LEU A 111 29.51 11.52 6.17
CA LEU A 111 28.66 12.66 5.89
C LEU A 111 28.67 13.66 7.05
N THR A 112 28.45 14.93 6.75
CA THR A 112 28.23 15.95 7.76
C THR A 112 26.82 15.82 8.35
N ALA A 113 26.62 16.28 9.59
CA ALA A 113 25.30 16.28 10.23
C ALA A 113 24.25 17.00 9.37
N HIS A 114 24.60 18.15 8.79
CA HIS A 114 23.72 18.90 7.91
C HIS A 114 23.32 18.14 6.64
N ALA A 115 24.23 17.36 6.05
CA ALA A 115 23.91 16.52 4.89
C ALA A 115 22.92 15.41 5.26
N ILE A 116 23.08 14.78 6.43
CA ILE A 116 22.16 13.76 6.94
C ILE A 116 20.76 14.37 7.15
N ASP A 117 20.69 15.54 7.78
CA ASP A 117 19.42 16.22 8.03
C ASP A 117 18.71 16.58 6.71
N THR A 118 19.47 17.07 5.72
CA THR A 118 18.94 17.37 4.38
C THR A 118 18.40 16.11 3.68
N ILE A 119 19.12 14.98 3.77
CA ILE A 119 18.68 13.70 3.21
C ILE A 119 17.39 13.23 3.90
N ALA A 120 17.32 13.33 5.23
CA ALA A 120 16.14 12.94 6.00
C ALA A 120 14.91 13.78 5.58
N GLU A 121 15.04 15.11 5.52
CA GLU A 121 13.96 16.00 5.09
C GLU A 121 13.49 15.72 3.66
N VAL A 122 14.43 15.57 2.71
CA VAL A 122 14.11 15.24 1.32
C VAL A 122 13.41 13.89 1.23
N THR A 123 13.82 12.89 2.01
CA THR A 123 13.19 11.57 2.05
C THR A 123 11.74 11.67 2.52
N VAL A 124 11.47 12.45 3.57
CA VAL A 124 10.10 12.70 4.06
C VAL A 124 9.26 13.38 2.98
N VAL A 125 9.78 14.41 2.30
CA VAL A 125 9.05 15.11 1.23
C VAL A 125 8.73 14.17 0.07
N ILE A 126 9.69 13.34 -0.36
CA ILE A 126 9.48 12.34 -1.41
C ILE A 126 8.42 11.32 -0.97
N ALA A 127 8.53 10.79 0.26
CA ALA A 127 7.60 9.83 0.82
C ALA A 127 6.16 10.38 0.83
N LEU A 128 5.96 11.61 1.32
CA LEU A 128 4.67 12.28 1.31
C LEU A 128 4.14 12.49 -0.11
N GLY A 129 4.99 12.91 -1.05
CA GLY A 129 4.63 13.09 -2.45
C GLY A 129 4.18 11.79 -3.12
N VAL A 130 4.88 10.68 -2.87
CA VAL A 130 4.52 9.35 -3.39
C VAL A 130 3.21 8.87 -2.77
N LEU A 131 3.02 9.04 -1.46
CA LEU A 131 1.76 8.70 -0.77
C LEU A 131 0.57 9.53 -1.28
N PHE A 132 0.77 10.80 -1.58
CA PHE A 132 -0.26 11.66 -2.17
C PHE A 132 -0.63 11.16 -3.58
N ALA A 133 0.36 10.89 -4.43
CA ALA A 133 0.14 10.34 -5.76
C ALA A 133 -0.56 8.98 -5.71
N TYR A 134 -0.20 8.12 -4.75
CA TYR A 134 -0.85 6.85 -4.49
C TYR A 134 -2.33 7.05 -4.12
N GLY A 135 -2.63 7.98 -3.22
CA GLY A 135 -4.00 8.34 -2.85
C GLY A 135 -4.83 8.80 -4.06
N LEU A 136 -4.24 9.62 -4.94
CA LEU A 136 -4.90 10.10 -6.15
C LEU A 136 -5.19 8.97 -7.15
N VAL A 137 -4.23 8.09 -7.38
CA VAL A 137 -4.40 6.94 -8.29
C VAL A 137 -5.45 5.97 -7.74
N GLY A 138 -5.41 5.68 -6.43
CA GLY A 138 -6.41 4.85 -5.76
C GLY A 138 -7.82 5.47 -5.80
N PHE A 139 -7.93 6.80 -5.69
CA PHE A 139 -9.19 7.52 -5.85
C PHE A 139 -9.76 7.31 -7.26
N ILE A 140 -8.94 7.52 -8.30
CA ILE A 140 -9.34 7.31 -9.69
C ILE A 140 -9.75 5.86 -9.92
N LEU A 141 -8.99 4.88 -9.41
CA LEU A 141 -9.33 3.46 -9.50
C LEU A 141 -10.69 3.17 -8.87
N SER A 142 -10.94 3.72 -7.68
CA SER A 142 -12.22 3.55 -6.98
C SER A 142 -13.39 4.07 -7.81
N VAL A 143 -13.25 5.26 -8.40
CA VAL A 143 -14.26 5.83 -9.31
C VAL A 143 -14.46 4.94 -10.54
N VAL A 144 -13.37 4.48 -11.17
CA VAL A 144 -13.43 3.59 -12.34
C VAL A 144 -14.20 2.31 -12.03
N LEU A 145 -14.00 1.72 -10.85
CA LEU A 145 -14.72 0.52 -10.42
C LEU A 145 -16.20 0.79 -10.10
N LEU A 146 -16.50 1.95 -9.49
CA LEU A 146 -17.87 2.32 -9.10
C LEU A 146 -18.75 2.73 -10.29
N LEU A 147 -18.16 3.28 -11.36
CA LEU A 147 -18.91 3.64 -12.57
C LEU A 147 -19.45 2.42 -13.34
N ASN A 148 -19.15 1.20 -12.88
CA ASN A 148 -19.86 -0.05 -13.17
C ASN A 148 -20.07 -0.35 -14.67
N ARG A 149 -19.11 0.02 -15.53
CA ARG A 149 -19.12 -0.37 -16.95
C ARG A 149 -18.54 -1.77 -17.20
N THR A 150 -18.08 -2.43 -16.15
CA THR A 150 -17.24 -3.63 -16.21
C THR A 150 -17.93 -4.91 -15.74
N GLY A 151 -19.21 -4.84 -15.33
CA GLY A 151 -19.92 -6.00 -14.76
C GLY A 151 -19.27 -6.54 -13.48
N ALA A 152 -18.58 -5.68 -12.73
CA ALA A 152 -17.81 -6.08 -11.56
C ALA A 152 -18.72 -6.67 -10.46
N PRO A 153 -18.33 -7.80 -9.83
CA PRO A 153 -19.05 -8.37 -8.70
C PRO A 153 -19.26 -7.36 -7.57
N SER A 154 -20.37 -7.46 -6.85
CA SER A 154 -20.73 -6.57 -5.73
C SER A 154 -19.60 -6.41 -4.71
N LEU A 155 -18.83 -7.46 -4.48
CA LEU A 155 -17.67 -7.44 -3.59
C LEU A 155 -16.59 -6.42 -4.02
N LEU A 156 -16.33 -6.29 -5.33
CA LEU A 156 -15.39 -5.30 -5.83
C LEU A 156 -15.96 -3.88 -5.75
N LYS A 157 -17.28 -3.72 -5.75
CA LYS A 157 -17.92 -2.42 -5.48
C LYS A 157 -17.74 -2.03 -4.01
N TYR A 158 -17.90 -2.98 -3.08
CA TYR A 158 -17.60 -2.73 -1.66
C TYR A 158 -16.12 -2.37 -1.46
N PHE A 159 -15.21 -3.11 -2.09
CA PHE A 159 -13.79 -2.79 -2.08
C PHE A 159 -13.54 -1.37 -2.61
N ALA A 160 -14.15 -0.98 -3.73
CA ALA A 160 -14.00 0.35 -4.30
C ALA A 160 -14.53 1.46 -3.38
N VAL A 161 -15.63 1.24 -2.64
CA VAL A 161 -16.12 2.21 -1.64
C VAL A 161 -15.12 2.35 -0.48
N VAL A 162 -14.62 1.23 0.06
CA VAL A 162 -13.65 1.26 1.17
C VAL A 162 -12.34 1.92 0.72
N LEU A 163 -11.86 1.59 -0.48
CA LEU A 163 -10.68 2.22 -1.08
C LEU A 163 -10.91 3.72 -1.27
N LEU A 164 -12.08 4.14 -1.76
CA LEU A 164 -12.42 5.56 -1.93
C LEU A 164 -12.34 6.32 -0.60
N VAL A 165 -12.91 5.77 0.47
CA VAL A 165 -12.82 6.35 1.82
C VAL A 165 -11.35 6.45 2.25
N GLY A 166 -10.57 5.39 2.07
CA GLY A 166 -9.16 5.40 2.42
C GLY A 166 -8.35 6.45 1.64
N CYS A 167 -8.63 6.61 0.34
CA CYS A 167 -8.00 7.62 -0.50
C CYS A 167 -8.38 9.04 -0.07
N LEU A 168 -9.65 9.29 0.28
CA LEU A 168 -10.08 10.60 0.80
C LEU A 168 -9.35 10.93 2.10
N LEU A 169 -9.21 9.97 3.03
CA LEU A 169 -8.43 10.15 4.24
C LEU A 169 -6.95 10.42 3.92
N GLN A 170 -6.36 9.65 2.98
CA GLN A 170 -4.96 9.80 2.57
C GLN A 170 -4.67 11.20 2.01
N LEU A 171 -5.54 11.71 1.15
CA LEU A 171 -5.36 13.00 0.48
C LEU A 171 -5.44 14.19 1.44
N THR A 172 -6.05 14.05 2.61
CA THR A 172 -6.07 15.11 3.63
C THR A 172 -4.75 15.25 4.39
N VAL A 173 -3.84 14.27 4.27
CA VAL A 173 -2.58 14.13 5.04
C VAL A 173 -2.81 13.98 6.54
N ILE A 174 -3.54 14.89 7.18
CA ILE A 174 -3.85 14.92 8.62
C ILE A 174 -4.68 13.70 9.04
N LEU A 175 -5.69 13.30 8.26
CA LEU A 175 -6.51 12.12 8.57
C LEU A 175 -5.93 10.82 8.00
N SER A 176 -4.81 10.87 7.29
CA SER A 176 -4.19 9.68 6.70
C SER A 176 -3.84 8.59 7.72
N PRO A 177 -3.47 8.88 8.99
CA PRO A 177 -3.23 7.82 9.97
C PRO A 177 -4.46 6.92 10.22
N LEU A 178 -5.68 7.42 10.00
CA LEU A 178 -6.90 6.60 10.15
C LEU A 178 -6.97 5.46 9.12
N ASN A 179 -6.18 5.51 8.03
CA ASN A 179 -6.05 4.40 7.09
C ASN A 179 -5.50 3.13 7.71
N VAL A 180 -4.86 3.22 8.88
CA VAL A 180 -4.46 2.05 9.68
C VAL A 180 -5.63 1.11 9.96
N PHE A 181 -6.87 1.63 10.02
CA PHE A 181 -8.08 0.84 10.23
C PHE A 181 -8.84 0.54 8.94
N VAL A 182 -8.83 1.47 7.98
CA VAL A 182 -9.59 1.33 6.72
C VAL A 182 -8.92 0.35 5.75
N PHE A 183 -7.60 0.41 5.63
CA PHE A 183 -6.85 -0.42 4.68
C PHE A 183 -6.96 -1.92 4.98
N PRO A 184 -6.88 -2.39 6.24
CA PRO A 184 -7.16 -3.79 6.58
C PRO A 184 -8.54 -4.26 6.12
N VAL A 185 -9.58 -3.42 6.23
CA VAL A 185 -10.93 -3.79 5.75
C VAL A 185 -10.93 -3.99 4.24
N ALA A 186 -10.25 -3.12 3.47
CA ALA A 186 -10.10 -3.30 2.03
C ALA A 186 -9.38 -4.61 1.69
N LEU A 187 -8.31 -4.94 2.42
CA LEU A 187 -7.56 -6.18 2.26
C LEU A 187 -8.39 -7.42 2.61
N LEU A 188 -9.24 -7.38 3.63
CA LEU A 188 -10.16 -8.47 3.95
C LEU A 188 -11.18 -8.71 2.82
N LEU A 189 -11.69 -7.64 2.20
CA LEU A 189 -12.56 -7.76 1.03
C LEU A 189 -11.82 -8.39 -0.16
N LEU A 190 -10.56 -8.01 -0.39
CA LEU A 190 -9.71 -8.62 -1.42
C LEU A 190 -9.38 -10.09 -1.12
N ALA A 191 -9.10 -10.42 0.14
CA ALA A 191 -8.90 -11.80 0.55
C ALA A 191 -10.13 -12.65 0.23
N PHE A 192 -11.32 -12.16 0.58
CA PHE A 192 -12.57 -12.83 0.24
C PHE A 192 -12.78 -12.95 -1.28
N TYR A 193 -12.45 -11.90 -2.04
CA TYR A 193 -12.55 -11.91 -3.51
C TYR A 193 -11.67 -12.99 -4.15
N PHE A 194 -10.45 -13.15 -3.64
CA PHE A 194 -9.48 -14.11 -4.16
C PHE A 194 -9.74 -15.55 -3.73
N LEU A 195 -10.23 -15.76 -2.50
CA LEU A 195 -10.49 -17.09 -1.95
C LEU A 195 -11.85 -17.66 -2.39
N LYS A 196 -12.80 -16.82 -2.83
CA LYS A 196 -14.12 -17.31 -3.26
C LYS A 196 -14.03 -18.03 -4.63
N PRO A 197 -14.65 -19.21 -4.79
CA PRO A 197 -14.72 -19.90 -6.07
C PRO A 197 -15.36 -19.03 -7.18
N PRO A 198 -14.89 -19.08 -8.44
CA PRO A 198 -15.38 -18.24 -9.54
C PRO A 198 -16.89 -18.35 -9.81
N GLN A 199 -17.49 -19.49 -9.45
CA GLN A 199 -18.91 -19.81 -9.67
C GLN A 199 -19.88 -19.07 -8.72
N LEU A 200 -19.35 -18.36 -7.70
CA LEU A 200 -20.14 -17.67 -6.67
C LEU A 200 -19.98 -16.14 -6.71
N LEU A 201 -19.33 -15.59 -7.75
CA LEU A 201 -19.35 -14.16 -8.04
C LEU A 201 -20.63 -13.90 -8.83
N GLU A 202 -21.71 -13.62 -8.10
CA GLU A 202 -23.07 -13.53 -8.65
C GLU A 202 -23.14 -12.66 -9.91
N VAL A 203 -23.70 -13.27 -10.95
CA VAL A 203 -24.31 -12.58 -12.09
C VAL A 203 -25.59 -11.93 -11.54
N VAL A 204 -25.59 -10.60 -11.40
CA VAL A 204 -26.82 -9.80 -11.26
C VAL A 204 -26.88 -8.84 -12.42
#